data_AF-A0A3B6VR51-F1
#
_entry.id   AF-A0A3B6VR51-F1
#
_cell.length_a   1.000
_cell.length_b   1.000
_cell.length_c   1.000
_cell.angle_alpha   90.00
_cell.angle_beta   90.00
_cell.angle_gamma   90.00
#
_symmetry.space_group_name_H-M   'P 1'
#
loop_
_entity.id
_entity.type
_entity.pdbx_description
1 polymer ?
#
loop_
_entity_poly.entity_id
_entity_poly.type
_entity_poly.pdbx_seq_one_letter_code
_entity_poly.pdbx_strand_id
1 'polypeptide(L)' 'MKKVITFIIILMISANLIAQNVVYITKTGKKYHLQNCRTIRGEAYKISLSEAKQKGYTACKVCKPY' A
#
# COMPACT_ATOMS: atom_id res chain seq x y z
N MET A 1 -29.31 18.73 -16.40
CA MET A 1 -28.02 18.64 -17.12
C MET A 1 -26.84 19.04 -16.25
N LYS A 2 -26.76 20.27 -15.70
CA LYS A 2 -25.67 20.70 -14.79
C LYS A 2 -25.43 19.75 -13.61
N LYS A 3 -26.50 19.33 -12.89
CA LYS A 3 -26.42 18.38 -11.76
C LYS A 3 -25.88 16.99 -12.15
N VAL A 4 -26.15 16.53 -13.38
CA VAL A 4 -25.66 15.24 -13.92
C VAL A 4 -24.18 15.35 -14.27
N ILE A 5 -23.78 16.47 -14.88
CA ILE A 5 -22.37 16.77 -15.18
C ILE A 5 -21.56 16.88 -13.89
N THR A 6 -22.08 17.56 -12.86
CA THR A 6 -21.42 17.64 -11.54
C THR A 6 -21.27 16.27 -10.89
N PHE A 7 -22.28 15.38 -11.01
CA PHE A 7 -22.22 14.02 -10.48
C PHE A 7 -21.16 13.16 -11.19
N ILE A 8 -21.04 13.27 -12.52
CA ILE A 8 -20.01 12.57 -13.31
C ILE A 8 -18.60 13.06 -12.94
N ILE A 9 -18.42 14.36 -12.72
CA ILE A 9 -17.13 14.93 -12.30
C ILE A 9 -16.75 14.44 -10.90
N ILE A 10 -17.69 14.37 -9.95
CA ILE A 10 -17.45 13.81 -8.60
C ILE A 10 -17.05 12.34 -8.66
N LEU A 11 -17.70 11.54 -9.52
CA LEU A 11 -17.37 10.13 -9.73
C LEU A 11 -15.91 9.96 -10.21
N MET A 12 -15.47 10.78 -11.17
CA MET A 12 -14.12 10.74 -11.74
C MET A 12 -13.02 11.19 -10.76
N ILE A 13 -13.31 12.12 -9.84
CA ILE A 13 -12.34 12.59 -8.83
C ILE A 13 -12.02 11.48 -7.82
N SER A 14 -13.01 10.64 -7.47
CA SER A 14 -12.83 9.56 -6.50
C SER A 14 -11.80 8.51 -6.94
N ALA A 15 -11.65 8.27 -8.24
CA ALA A 15 -10.72 7.29 -8.79
C ALA A 15 -9.24 7.69 -8.64
N ASN A 16 -8.94 8.98 -8.49
CA ASN A 16 -7.57 9.52 -8.53
C ASN A 16 -6.95 9.75 -7.14
N LEU A 17 -7.71 9.60 -6.05
CA LEU A 17 -7.24 9.94 -4.69
C LEU A 17 -6.49 8.82 -3.96
N ILE A 18 -6.33 7.64 -4.56
CA ILE A 18 -5.68 6.51 -3.89
C ILE A 18 -4.16 6.62 -4.05
N ALA A 19 -3.52 7.54 -3.33
CA ALA A 19 -2.08 7.51 -3.13
C ALA A 19 -1.71 6.23 -2.35
N GLN A 20 -1.34 5.17 -3.07
CA GLN A 20 -0.98 3.90 -2.45
C GLN A 20 0.47 3.93 -2.00
N ASN A 21 0.65 4.00 -0.69
CA ASN A 21 1.94 3.85 -0.04
C ASN A 21 2.56 2.48 -0.37
N VAL A 22 3.81 2.47 -0.85
CA VAL A 22 4.53 1.24 -1.22
C VAL A 22 5.34 0.72 -0.03
N VAL A 23 5.20 -0.57 0.26
CA VAL A 23 5.98 -1.33 1.26
C VAL A 23 6.55 -2.59 0.63
N TYR A 24 7.38 -3.32 1.38
CA TYR A 24 8.12 -4.48 0.88
C TYR A 24 7.79 -5.71 1.71
N ILE A 25 7.47 -6.83 1.06
CA ILE A 25 7.27 -8.13 1.70
C ILE A 25 8.36 -9.11 1.27
N THR A 26 8.68 -10.07 2.13
CA THR A 26 9.65 -11.13 1.82
C THR A 26 8.91 -12.41 1.43
N LYS A 27 9.59 -13.34 0.73
CA LYS A 27 9.00 -14.60 0.24
C LYS A 27 8.29 -15.43 1.33
N THR A 28 8.81 -15.43 2.56
CA THR A 28 8.33 -16.31 3.65
C THR A 28 7.84 -15.54 4.88
N GLY A 29 8.03 -14.22 4.95
CA GLY A 29 7.68 -13.42 6.11
C GLY A 29 6.22 -13.00 6.13
N LYS A 30 5.64 -12.84 7.33
CA LYS A 30 4.28 -12.30 7.54
C LYS A 30 4.26 -10.79 7.83
N LYS A 31 5.37 -10.10 7.52
CA LYS A 31 5.54 -8.68 7.82
C LYS A 31 5.81 -7.89 6.56
N TYR A 32 5.34 -6.64 6.54
CA TYR A 32 5.74 -5.64 5.56
C TYR A 32 6.82 -4.72 6.15
N HIS A 33 7.70 -4.25 5.29
CA HIS A 33 8.96 -3.57 5.61
C HIS A 33 9.13 -2.31 4.77
N LEU A 34 10.01 -1.41 5.23
CA LEU A 34 10.63 -0.41 4.35
C LEU A 34 11.71 -1.09 3.48
N GLN A 35 12.02 -0.49 2.32
CA GLN A 35 12.98 -1.03 1.34
C GLN A 35 14.31 -1.46 1.97
N ASN A 36 14.86 -0.62 2.86
CA ASN A 36 16.19 -0.80 3.44
C ASN A 36 16.15 -1.43 4.84
N CYS A 37 15.11 -2.23 5.16
CA CYS A 37 15.02 -2.85 6.47
C CYS A 37 16.13 -3.90 6.67
N ARG A 38 17.01 -3.70 7.67
CA ARG A 38 18.13 -4.60 8.01
C ARG A 38 17.76 -6.07 8.28
N THR A 39 16.48 -6.37 8.48
CA THR A 39 16.00 -7.74 8.71
C THR A 39 15.68 -8.49 7.42
N ILE A 40 15.62 -7.80 6.29
CA ILE A 40 15.44 -8.42 4.98
C ILE A 40 16.75 -9.14 4.67
N ARG A 41 16.68 -10.47 4.64
CA ARG A 41 17.80 -11.35 4.25
C ARG A 41 17.43 -11.97 2.91
N GLY A 42 17.77 -11.28 1.82
CA GLY A 42 17.47 -11.71 0.45
C GLY A 42 16.43 -10.84 -0.23
N GLU A 43 15.65 -11.45 -1.12
CA GLU A 43 14.70 -10.74 -1.98
C GLU A 43 13.48 -10.21 -1.21
N ALA A 44 13.01 -9.04 -1.64
CA ALA A 44 11.77 -8.45 -1.20
C ALA A 44 10.99 -7.90 -2.40
N TYR A 45 9.68 -7.99 -2.34
CA TYR A 45 8.76 -7.59 -3.40
C TYR A 45 7.96 -6.36 -2.97
N LYS A 46 7.84 -5.40 -3.89
CA LYS A 46 6.99 -4.22 -3.68
C LYS A 46 5.53 -4.64 -3.66
N ILE A 47 4.78 -4.09 -2.72
CA ILE A 47 3.33 -4.24 -2.59
C ILE A 47 2.76 -2.93 -2.04
N SER A 48 1.50 -2.62 -2.33
CA SER A 48 0.85 -1.49 -1.66
C SER A 48 0.57 -1.81 -0.20
N LEU A 49 0.57 -0.78 0.66
CA LEU A 49 0.26 -0.92 2.07
C LEU A 49 -1.17 -1.44 2.28
N SER A 50 -2.11 -0.99 1.44
CA SER A 50 -3.51 -1.45 1.49
C SER A 50 -3.60 -2.94 1.18
N GLU A 51 -2.96 -3.41 0.11
CA GLU A 51 -2.95 -4.83 -0.27
C GLU A 51 -2.22 -5.68 0.78
N ALA A 52 -1.10 -5.18 1.33
CA ALA A 52 -0.39 -5.87 2.41
C ALA A 52 -1.29 -6.06 3.65
N LYS A 53 -2.03 -5.02 4.06
CA LYS A 53 -2.99 -5.11 5.16
C LYS A 53 -4.13 -6.07 4.83
N GLN A 54 -4.68 -6.01 3.62
CA GLN A 54 -5.76 -6.89 3.16
C GLN A 54 -5.34 -8.37 3.17
N LYS A 55 -4.08 -8.66 2.79
CA LYS A 55 -3.49 -10.00 2.85
C LYS A 55 -3.06 -10.45 4.26
N GLY A 56 -3.27 -9.62 5.29
CA GLY A 56 -2.97 -9.96 6.68
C GLY A 56 -1.49 -9.80 7.08
N TYR A 57 -0.68 -9.10 6.29
CA TYR A 57 0.69 -8.76 6.70
C TYR A 57 0.67 -7.72 7.82
N THR A 58 1.63 -7.83 8.74
CA THR A 58 1.77 -6.93 9.88
C THR A 58 3.00 -6.02 9.75
N ALA A 59 2.99 -4.85 10.39
CA ALA A 59 4.14 -3.94 10.33
C ALA A 59 5.40 -4.56 10.95
N CYS A 60 6.54 -4.41 10.29
CA CYS A 60 7.81 -4.78 10.88
C CYS A 60 8.17 -3.84 12.04
N LYS A 61 8.28 -4.40 13.26
CA LYS A 61 8.66 -3.66 14.48
C LYS A 61 10.06 -3.02 14.43
N VAL A 62 10.93 -3.47 13.51
CA VAL A 62 12.31 -2.97 13.39
C VAL A 62 12.38 -1.70 12.54
N CYS A 63 11.80 -1.71 11.33
CA CYS A 63 11.79 -0.54 10.46
C CYS A 63 10.56 0.37 10.65
N LYS A 64 9.57 -0.06 11.44
CA LYS A 64 8.37 0.71 11.82
C LYS A 64 7.75 1.50 10.64
N PRO A 65 7.35 0.82 9.56
CA PRO A 65 6.62 1.47 8.48
C PRO A 65 5.33 2.10 9.03
N TYR A 66 4.98 3.27 8.48
CA TYR A 66 3.87 4.15 8.87
C TYR A 66 2.49 3.45 8.97
#